data_AF-A0A329EEB5-F1
#
_entry.id   AF-A0A329EEB5-F1
#
_cell.length_a   1.000
_cell.length_b   1.000
_cell.length_c   1.000
_cell.angle_alpha   90.00
_cell.angle_beta   90.00
_cell.angle_gamma   90.00
#
_symmetry.space_group_name_H-M   'P 1'
#
loop_
_entity.id
_entity.type
_entity.pdbx_description
1 polymer ?
#
loop_
_entity_poly.entity_id
_entity_poly.type
_entity_poly.pdbx_seq_one_letter_code
_entity_poly.pdbx_strand_id
1 'polypeptide(L)'
;MKTQWLAVVVVAILAGCSAQPDTASFTSADWQAYGYEEGAAGRVQLTSVNGDSGAYTQGYELGLQEYCEQDAFELGKLQRPYRGVCDTVNPDFRAAYVEGTWWDHGADISD
;
A
#
# COMPACT_ATOMS: atom_id res chain seq x y z
N MET A 1 -18.47 18.22 31.95
CA MET A 1 -18.84 16.89 31.41
C MET A 1 -18.70 16.80 29.89
N LYS A 2 -19.26 17.70 29.07
CA LYS A 2 -19.13 17.66 27.57
C LYS A 2 -17.70 17.84 27.03
N THR A 3 -16.86 18.64 27.69
CA THR A 3 -15.45 18.84 27.33
C THR A 3 -14.57 17.62 27.58
N GLN A 4 -14.97 16.73 28.50
CA GLN A 4 -14.22 15.52 28.83
C GLN A 4 -14.36 14.43 27.76
N TRP A 5 -15.47 14.41 27.03
CA TRP A 5 -15.67 13.52 25.88
C TRP A 5 -14.85 13.96 24.66
N LEU A 6 -14.70 15.28 24.45
CA LEU A 6 -13.83 15.83 23.40
C LEU A 6 -12.36 15.44 23.59
N ALA A 7 -11.88 15.43 24.84
CA ALA A 7 -10.50 15.03 25.13
C ALA A 7 -10.22 13.55 24.79
N VAL A 8 -11.17 12.65 25.03
CA VAL A 8 -11.02 11.21 24.76
C VAL A 8 -10.98 10.93 23.25
N VAL A 9 -11.82 11.62 22.47
CA VAL A 9 -11.83 11.47 21.00
C VAL A 9 -10.52 11.97 20.38
N VAL A 10 -9.98 13.10 20.88
CA VAL A 10 -8.71 13.63 20.39
C VAL A 10 -7.58 12.63 20.64
N VAL A 11 -7.45 12.08 21.86
CA VAL A 11 -6.38 11.11 22.20
C VAL A 11 -6.44 9.83 21.36
N ALA A 12 -7.64 9.36 20.99
CA ALA A 12 -7.80 8.16 20.17
C ALA A 12 -7.28 8.33 18.72
N ILE A 13 -7.28 9.55 18.18
CA ILE A 13 -6.81 9.82 16.80
C ILE A 13 -5.28 9.81 16.70
N LEU A 14 -4.55 10.04 17.81
CA LEU A 14 -3.07 10.06 17.81
C LEU A 14 -2.42 8.66 17.74
N ALA A 15 -3.16 7.56 17.93
CA ALA A 15 -2.60 6.20 17.93
C ALA A 15 -2.30 5.63 16.52
N GLY A 16 -2.59 6.37 15.45
CA GLY A 16 -2.44 5.88 14.06
C GLY A 16 -1.09 6.09 13.40
N CYS A 17 -0.13 6.79 14.03
CA CYS A 17 1.04 7.31 13.31
C CYS A 17 2.18 6.31 13.02
N SER A 18 2.21 5.10 13.60
CA SER A 18 3.30 4.15 13.31
C SER A 18 2.98 2.71 13.70
N ALA A 19 1.96 2.10 13.05
CA ALA A 19 1.73 0.66 13.17
C ALA A 19 2.79 -0.11 12.35
N GLN A 20 4.03 -0.15 12.85
CA GLN A 20 5.03 -1.11 12.38
C GLN A 20 4.98 -2.33 13.30
N PRO A 21 4.97 -3.56 12.75
CA PRO A 21 4.98 -4.76 13.57
C PRO A 21 6.29 -4.87 14.34
N ASP A 22 6.23 -5.39 15.57
CA ASP A 22 7.43 -5.80 16.29
C ASP A 22 7.96 -7.10 15.67
N THR A 23 9.10 -6.98 14.98
CA THR A 23 9.71 -8.07 14.22
C THR A 23 10.74 -8.86 15.03
N ALA A 24 10.99 -8.50 16.30
CA ALA A 24 12.04 -9.11 17.11
C ALA A 24 11.85 -10.63 17.34
N SER A 25 10.61 -11.11 17.28
CA SER A 25 10.26 -12.53 17.50
C SER A 25 9.74 -13.24 16.26
N PHE A 26 9.93 -12.67 15.06
CA PHE A 26 9.40 -13.25 13.83
C PHE A 26 10.12 -14.55 13.47
N THR A 27 9.33 -15.59 13.21
CA THR A 27 9.77 -16.82 12.56
C THR A 27 9.87 -16.61 11.04
N SER A 28 10.42 -17.58 10.30
CA SER A 28 10.43 -17.53 8.83
C SER A 28 9.03 -17.42 8.23
N ALA A 29 8.02 -18.05 8.83
CA ALA A 29 6.63 -17.93 8.37
C ALA A 29 6.07 -16.51 8.59
N ASP A 30 6.41 -15.87 9.71
CA ASP A 30 6.01 -14.49 9.99
C ASP A 30 6.70 -13.52 9.02
N TRP A 31 7.99 -13.75 8.70
CA TRP A 31 8.69 -12.97 7.68
C TRP A 31 8.05 -13.08 6.30
N GLN A 32 7.64 -14.28 5.91
CA GLN A 32 6.92 -14.49 4.65
C GLN A 32 5.57 -13.79 4.64
N ALA A 33 4.78 -13.92 5.71
CA ALA A 33 3.49 -13.24 5.83
C ALA A 33 3.64 -11.72 5.78
N TYR A 34 4.62 -11.17 6.51
CA TYR A 34 4.92 -9.74 6.49
C TYR A 34 5.37 -9.24 5.11
N GLY A 35 6.21 -10.01 4.42
CA GLY A 35 6.58 -9.72 3.04
C GLY A 35 5.34 -9.64 2.14
N TYR A 36 4.47 -10.64 2.22
CA TYR A 36 3.23 -10.69 1.46
C TYR A 36 2.33 -9.48 1.72
N GLU A 37 2.13 -9.10 2.98
CA GLU A 37 1.34 -7.91 3.34
C GLU A 37 1.93 -6.62 2.75
N GLU A 38 3.26 -6.46 2.81
CA GLU A 38 3.93 -5.29 2.23
C GLU A 38 3.78 -5.23 0.71
N GLY A 39 3.92 -6.37 0.03
CA GLY A 39 3.74 -6.51 -1.41
C GLY A 39 2.29 -6.23 -1.84
N ALA A 40 1.32 -6.85 -1.18
CA ALA A 40 -0.11 -6.68 -1.44
C ALA A 40 -0.59 -5.25 -1.16
N ALA A 41 0.07 -4.53 -0.24
CA ALA A 41 -0.18 -3.11 0.01
C ALA A 41 0.49 -2.16 -1.02
N GLY A 42 1.18 -2.71 -2.03
CA GLY A 42 1.90 -1.94 -3.05
C GLY A 42 3.02 -1.09 -2.48
N ARG A 43 3.64 -1.51 -1.37
CA ARG A 43 4.77 -0.81 -0.75
C ARG A 43 6.06 -1.13 -1.49
N VAL A 44 7.00 -0.20 -1.46
CA VAL A 44 8.34 -0.44 -2.01
C VAL A 44 9.03 -1.49 -1.15
N GLN A 45 9.61 -2.51 -1.77
CA GLN A 45 10.32 -3.56 -1.07
C GLN A 45 11.41 -2.99 -0.15
N LEU A 46 11.53 -3.54 1.05
CA LEU A 46 12.64 -3.21 1.94
C LEU A 46 13.94 -3.74 1.34
N THR A 47 14.97 -2.90 1.28
CA THR A 47 16.30 -3.27 0.79
C THR A 47 16.99 -4.30 1.69
N SER A 48 16.63 -4.32 2.98
CA SER A 48 17.14 -5.27 3.95
C SER A 48 16.17 -5.41 5.13
N VAL A 49 16.08 -6.62 5.68
CA VAL A 49 15.40 -6.90 6.96
C VAL A 49 16.40 -7.52 7.93
N ASN A 50 16.23 -7.26 9.22
CA ASN A 50 17.04 -7.88 10.27
C ASN A 50 16.40 -9.19 10.73
N GLY A 51 16.34 -10.17 9.82
CA GLY A 51 15.66 -11.44 10.00
C GLY A 51 15.78 -12.33 8.75
N ASP A 52 14.75 -13.12 8.45
CA ASP A 52 14.75 -14.00 7.28
C ASP A 52 14.40 -13.21 6.01
N SER A 53 15.42 -12.68 5.34
CA SER A 53 15.27 -11.91 4.11
C SER A 53 14.77 -12.75 2.93
N GLY A 54 15.05 -14.04 2.91
CA GLY A 54 14.58 -14.95 1.86
C GLY A 54 13.08 -15.17 1.96
N ALA A 55 12.59 -15.48 3.15
CA ALA A 55 11.16 -15.62 3.43
C ALA A 55 10.40 -14.31 3.15
N TYR A 56 10.93 -13.18 3.62
CA TYR A 56 10.36 -11.85 3.34
C TYR A 56 10.26 -11.56 1.83
N THR A 57 11.33 -11.80 1.07
CA THR A 57 11.36 -11.56 -0.37
C THR A 57 10.35 -12.44 -1.10
N GLN A 58 10.28 -13.73 -0.76
CA GLN A 58 9.31 -14.64 -1.33
C GLN A 58 7.86 -14.20 -1.06
N GLY A 59 7.56 -13.79 0.18
CA GLY A 59 6.26 -13.22 0.52
C GLY A 59 5.95 -11.98 -0.30
N TYR A 60 6.89 -11.03 -0.34
CA TYR A 60 6.75 -9.77 -1.06
C TYR A 60 6.42 -9.95 -2.54
N GLU A 61 7.13 -10.83 -3.23
CA GLU A 61 6.89 -11.10 -4.65
C GLU A 61 5.48 -11.69 -4.91
N LEU A 62 4.98 -12.53 -4.02
CA LEU A 62 3.62 -13.09 -4.09
C LEU A 62 2.56 -12.01 -3.88
N GLY A 63 2.72 -11.18 -2.85
CA GLY A 63 1.79 -10.09 -2.58
C GLY A 63 1.82 -9.02 -3.67
N LEU A 64 3.00 -8.75 -4.24
CA LEU A 64 3.15 -7.78 -5.33
C LEU A 64 2.44 -8.24 -6.60
N GLN A 65 2.45 -9.53 -6.93
CA GLN A 65 1.66 -10.06 -8.06
C GLN A 65 0.18 -9.71 -7.90
N GLU A 66 -0.40 -9.95 -6.71
CA GLU A 66 -1.79 -9.60 -6.42
C GLU A 66 -2.07 -8.09 -6.54
N TYR A 67 -1.20 -7.25 -5.98
CA TYR A 67 -1.34 -5.80 -6.12
C TYR A 67 -1.29 -5.34 -7.58
N CYS A 68 -0.48 -5.98 -8.42
CA CYS A 68 -0.31 -5.61 -9.83
C CYS A 68 -1.39 -6.17 -10.77
N GLU A 69 -2.26 -7.05 -10.27
CA GLU A 69 -3.45 -7.54 -10.99
C GLU A 69 -4.66 -6.61 -10.85
N GLN A 70 -4.63 -5.66 -9.91
CA GLN A 70 -5.73 -4.71 -9.73
C GLN A 70 -5.85 -3.75 -10.92
N ASP A 71 -7.03 -3.13 -11.05
CA ASP A 71 -7.27 -2.12 -12.06
C ASP A 71 -6.50 -0.82 -11.75
N ALA A 72 -5.39 -0.62 -12.46
CA ALA A 72 -4.53 0.56 -12.31
C ALA A 72 -5.25 1.86 -12.69
N PHE A 73 -6.17 1.82 -13.66
CA PHE A 73 -6.93 2.99 -14.08
C PHE A 73 -7.88 3.44 -12.98
N GLU A 74 -8.62 2.52 -12.37
CA GLU A 74 -9.45 2.83 -11.19
C GLU A 74 -8.61 3.31 -10.00
N LEU A 75 -7.42 2.73 -9.77
CA LEU A 75 -6.48 3.21 -8.75
C LEU A 75 -6.11 4.69 -8.99
N GLY A 76 -5.84 5.06 -10.24
CA GLY A 76 -5.55 6.43 -10.67
C GLY A 76 -6.74 7.37 -10.48
N LYS A 77 -7.94 6.96 -10.87
CA LYS A 77 -9.19 7.72 -10.65
C LYS A 77 -9.43 8.04 -9.19
N LEU A 78 -9.17 7.08 -8.31
CA LEU A 78 -9.28 7.24 -6.86
C LEU A 78 -8.14 8.05 -6.24
N GLN A 79 -7.18 8.52 -7.05
CA GLN A 79 -6.00 9.29 -6.61
C GLN A 79 -5.21 8.56 -5.51
N ARG A 80 -5.19 7.22 -5.57
CA ARG A 80 -4.46 6.39 -4.62
C ARG A 80 -2.98 6.37 -5.04
N PRO A 81 -2.03 6.49 -4.11
CA PRO A 81 -0.63 6.59 -4.48
C PRO A 81 -0.14 5.30 -5.14
N TYR A 82 0.44 5.43 -6.33
CA TYR A 82 1.22 4.37 -6.99
C TYR A 82 2.72 4.65 -6.87
N ARG A 83 3.49 3.63 -6.47
CA ARG A 83 4.91 3.75 -6.11
C ARG A 83 5.87 3.17 -7.15
N GLY A 84 5.39 2.80 -8.35
CA GLY A 84 6.22 2.19 -9.40
C GLY A 84 6.52 0.70 -9.19
N VAL A 85 5.94 0.07 -8.17
CA VAL A 85 6.26 -1.32 -7.80
C VAL A 85 5.83 -2.35 -8.86
N CYS A 86 4.89 -2.01 -9.74
CA CYS A 86 4.40 -2.89 -10.79
C CYS A 86 5.12 -2.71 -12.12
N ASP A 87 6.05 -1.76 -12.26
CA ASP A 87 6.61 -1.39 -13.57
C ASP A 87 7.33 -2.54 -14.28
N THR A 88 7.87 -3.49 -13.52
CA THR A 88 8.54 -4.69 -14.04
C THR A 88 7.62 -5.92 -14.13
N VAL A 89 6.54 -5.94 -13.35
CA VAL A 89 5.55 -7.04 -13.28
C VAL A 89 4.49 -6.88 -14.36
N ASN A 90 3.99 -5.65 -14.53
CA ASN A 90 2.98 -5.25 -15.49
C ASN A 90 3.42 -3.89 -16.10
N PRO A 91 4.10 -3.90 -17.26
CA PRO A 91 4.65 -2.68 -17.88
C PRO A 91 3.60 -1.60 -18.21
N ASP A 92 2.35 -2.01 -18.44
CA ASP A 92 1.25 -1.10 -18.81
C ASP A 92 0.58 -0.47 -17.57
N PHE A 93 0.84 -1.00 -16.37
CA PHE A 93 0.21 -0.57 -15.12
C PHE A 93 0.37 0.93 -14.88
N ARG A 94 1.59 1.45 -15.06
CA ARG A 94 1.86 2.88 -14.89
C ARG A 94 1.09 3.74 -15.89
N ALA A 95 1.02 3.30 -17.15
CA ALA A 95 0.33 4.07 -18.18
C ALA A 95 -1.16 4.18 -17.87
N ALA A 96 -1.80 3.06 -17.53
CA ALA A 96 -3.20 3.02 -17.12
C ALA A 96 -3.47 3.84 -15.83
N TYR A 97 -2.57 3.75 -14.83
CA TYR A 97 -2.66 4.58 -13.63
C TYR A 97 -2.63 6.08 -13.96
N VAL A 98 -1.67 6.52 -14.77
CA VAL A 98 -1.56 7.92 -15.19
C VAL A 98 -2.82 8.34 -15.94
N GLU A 99 -3.31 7.54 -16.88
CA GLU A 99 -4.56 7.81 -17.59
C GLU A 99 -5.73 8.04 -16.61
N GLY A 100 -5.88 7.18 -15.60
CA GLY A 100 -6.88 7.32 -14.56
C GLY A 100 -6.75 8.60 -13.74
N THR A 101 -5.54 9.12 -13.54
CA THR A 101 -5.34 10.39 -12.79
C THR A 101 -5.84 11.63 -13.52
N TRP A 102 -5.97 11.58 -14.85
CA TRP A 102 -6.52 12.65 -15.69
C TRP A 102 -7.98 12.39 -16.10
N TRP A 103 -8.59 11.33 -15.58
CA TRP A 103 -9.94 10.96 -15.97
C TRP A 103 -10.96 11.89 -15.29
N ASP A 104 -11.28 12.98 -15.99
CA ASP A 104 -12.40 13.84 -15.66
C ASP A 104 -13.69 13.14 -16.07
N HIS A 105 -14.62 12.97 -15.13
CA HIS A 105 -15.92 12.29 -15.25
C HIS A 105 -16.90 12.89 -16.30
N GLY A 106 -16.45 13.70 -17.24
CA GLY A 106 -17.27 14.67 -17.95
C GLY A 106 -17.06 16.05 -17.34
N ALA A 107 -15.87 16.62 -17.56
CA ALA A 107 -15.79 18.06 -17.71
C ALA A 107 -16.30 18.40 -19.13
N ASP A 108 -17.57 18.12 -19.40
CA ASP A 108 -18.38 18.97 -20.28
C ASP A 108 -18.56 20.28 -19.51
N ILE A 109 -17.80 21.33 -19.83
CA ILE A 109 -18.13 22.26 -20.92
C ILE A 109 -19.65 22.38 -21.03
N SER A 110 -20.24 22.99 -20.00
CA SER A 110 -21.43 23.80 -20.20
C SER A 110 -20.95 25.15 -20.74
N ASP A 111 -20.79 25.21 -22.06
CA ASP A 111 -21.05 26.43 -22.82
C ASP A 111 -22.56 26.71 -22.83
#